data_AF-A0A5V1PNG1-F1
#
_entry.id   AF-A0A5V1PNG1-F1
#
_cell.length_a   1.000
_cell.length_b   1.000
_cell.length_c   1.000
_cell.angle_alpha   90.00
_cell.angle_beta   90.00
_cell.angle_gamma   90.00
#
_symmetry.space_group_name_H-M   'P 1'
#
loop_
_entity.id
_entity.type
_entity.pdbx_description
1 polymer ?
#
loop_
_entity_poly.entity_id
_entity_poly.type
_entity_poly.pdbx_seq_one_letter_code
_entity_poly.pdbx_strand_id
1 'polypeptide(L)'
;MSKKGDDHPVLTILTGILVVGIWWFGHDSDTTDKSDEAAQTKPAAKVVKQDVCKKDDYKCLGRENTLDAAYQCRPLIRAAAGHHDYEFTGYFGELFNNFSWQKGKPEINYIGDMVKFTNDFGAHIKMKYECTYNIKTKKITDFNIYVPN
;
A
#
# COMPACT_ATOMS: atom_id res chain seq x y z
N MET A 1 -15.52 -50.15 -17.13
CA MET A 1 -15.95 -49.91 -15.74
C MET A 1 -16.87 -48.70 -15.70
N SER A 2 -18.06 -48.90 -15.13
CA SER A 2 -19.15 -47.97 -14.78
C SER A 2 -18.68 -46.66 -14.11
N LYS A 3 -19.14 -45.48 -14.54
CA LYS A 3 -20.29 -44.65 -14.07
C LYS A 3 -20.09 -43.86 -12.75
N LYS A 4 -20.33 -42.53 -12.88
CA LYS A 4 -21.13 -41.59 -12.04
C LYS A 4 -20.68 -41.15 -10.63
N GLY A 5 -21.01 -39.87 -10.34
CA GLY A 5 -21.53 -39.39 -9.06
C GLY A 5 -20.61 -38.38 -8.37
N ASP A 6 -20.82 -37.06 -8.45
CA ASP A 6 -21.85 -36.23 -7.79
C ASP A 6 -21.47 -35.83 -6.34
N ASP A 7 -21.34 -34.51 -6.15
CA ASP A 7 -21.79 -33.65 -5.03
C ASP A 7 -21.26 -33.79 -3.56
N HIS A 8 -20.70 -32.65 -3.08
CA HIS A 8 -20.74 -31.94 -1.77
C HIS A 8 -21.43 -32.61 -0.54
N PRO A 9 -21.08 -32.33 0.75
CA PRO A 9 -21.15 -30.96 1.33
C PRO A 9 -20.29 -30.60 2.57
N VAL A 10 -20.42 -29.31 2.88
CA VAL A 10 -20.01 -28.50 4.05
C VAL A 10 -20.55 -29.04 5.39
N LEU A 11 -19.89 -28.64 6.48
CA LEU A 11 -20.47 -28.34 7.81
C LEU A 11 -20.49 -29.45 8.87
N THR A 12 -19.53 -29.43 9.79
CA THR A 12 -19.67 -29.87 11.20
C THR A 12 -18.36 -29.43 11.91
N ILE A 13 -18.25 -28.83 13.10
CA ILE A 13 -19.02 -28.86 14.33
C ILE A 13 -18.76 -27.53 15.10
N LEU A 14 -19.83 -26.88 15.53
CA LEU A 14 -19.88 -25.84 16.58
C LEU A 14 -19.74 -26.47 17.96
N THR A 15 -19.36 -25.68 18.97
CA THR A 15 -19.37 -25.94 20.43
C THR A 15 -18.13 -26.68 20.97
N GLY A 16 -17.56 -26.35 22.13
CA GLY A 16 -18.00 -25.48 23.22
C GLY A 16 -16.86 -25.26 24.22
N ILE A 17 -17.06 -24.24 25.04
CA ILE A 17 -16.12 -23.57 25.95
C ILE A 17 -15.93 -24.33 27.28
N LEU A 18 -14.70 -24.26 27.83
CA LEU A 18 -14.20 -24.35 29.22
C LEU A 18 -14.67 -25.50 30.14
N VAL A 19 -13.73 -26.13 30.88
CA VAL A 19 -13.54 -25.98 32.34
C VAL A 19 -12.23 -26.67 32.78
N VAL A 20 -11.32 -25.84 33.30
CA VAL A 20 -10.49 -25.97 34.53
C VAL A 20 -10.08 -27.36 35.05
N GLY A 21 -8.77 -27.51 35.30
CA GLY A 21 -8.21 -28.51 36.21
C GLY A 21 -6.68 -28.42 36.29
N ILE A 22 -6.15 -27.47 37.07
CA ILE A 22 -4.74 -27.42 37.44
C ILE A 22 -4.53 -28.40 38.61
N TRP A 23 -3.41 -29.13 38.58
CA TRP A 23 -2.48 -29.46 39.69
C TRP A 23 -1.96 -30.91 39.66
N TRP A 24 -0.62 -31.00 39.76
CA TRP A 24 0.24 -32.16 40.06
C TRP A 24 0.77 -32.99 38.88
N PHE A 25 1.87 -32.53 38.27
CA PHE A 25 3.14 -33.26 38.21
C PHE A 25 4.25 -32.26 37.86
N GLY A 26 5.28 -32.21 38.71
CA GLY A 26 6.41 -31.31 38.58
C GLY A 26 7.26 -31.63 37.35
N HIS A 27 7.63 -30.58 36.64
CA HIS A 27 8.77 -30.55 35.75
C HIS A 27 9.41 -29.17 35.91
N ASP A 28 10.48 -29.12 36.69
CA ASP A 28 11.35 -27.95 36.80
C ASP A 28 12.01 -27.69 35.45
N SER A 29 11.85 -26.48 34.94
CA SER A 29 12.76 -25.87 33.97
C SER A 29 12.75 -24.38 34.24
N ASP A 30 13.75 -23.96 35.01
CA ASP A 30 14.10 -22.57 35.27
C ASP A 30 14.17 -21.78 33.97
N THR A 31 13.46 -20.65 33.91
CA THR A 31 13.90 -19.42 33.24
C THR A 31 12.80 -18.38 33.39
N THR A 32 12.85 -17.51 34.40
CA THR A 32 12.26 -16.17 34.29
C THR A 32 12.63 -15.26 35.44
N ASP A 33 13.39 -14.22 35.11
CA ASP A 33 13.34 -12.84 35.63
C ASP A 33 14.45 -12.11 34.85
N LYS A 34 14.32 -10.93 34.26
CA LYS A 34 13.36 -9.82 34.30
C LYS A 34 13.69 -8.93 33.13
N SER A 35 12.70 -8.28 32.52
CA SER A 35 12.79 -6.88 32.09
C SER A 35 11.39 -6.43 31.70
N ASP A 36 10.84 -5.62 32.60
CA ASP A 36 9.61 -4.87 32.49
C ASP A 36 9.58 -3.90 31.31
N GLU A 37 8.35 -3.48 31.00
CA GLU A 37 8.00 -2.17 30.44
C GLU A 37 8.31 -1.90 28.95
N ALA A 38 7.29 -2.09 28.12
CA ALA A 38 6.67 -0.95 27.43
C ALA A 38 5.33 -1.40 26.86
N ALA A 39 4.27 -1.15 27.63
CA ALA A 39 2.91 -1.09 27.13
C ALA A 39 2.83 0.00 26.04
N GLN A 40 3.12 -0.38 24.81
CA GLN A 40 2.75 0.40 23.64
C GLN A 40 1.27 0.14 23.39
N THR A 41 0.43 0.91 24.08
CA THR A 41 -0.92 1.18 23.63
C THR A 41 -0.77 1.81 22.24
N LYS A 42 -0.79 0.97 21.20
CA LYS A 42 -0.99 1.41 19.82
C LYS A 42 -2.17 2.36 19.87
N PRO A 43 -2.03 3.63 19.45
CA PRO A 43 -3.20 4.47 19.27
C PRO A 43 -4.12 3.65 18.37
N ALA A 44 -5.30 3.30 18.89
CA ALA A 44 -6.32 2.62 18.11
C ALA A 44 -6.43 3.45 16.84
N ALA A 45 -6.00 2.84 15.72
CA ALA A 45 -6.17 3.45 14.42
C ALA A 45 -7.64 3.81 14.38
N LYS A 46 -7.93 5.12 14.42
CA LYS A 46 -9.28 5.59 14.17
C LYS A 46 -9.63 4.88 12.89
N VAL A 47 -10.61 3.98 12.95
CA VAL A 47 -11.26 3.48 11.76
C VAL A 47 -11.87 4.74 11.18
N VAL A 48 -11.08 5.43 10.35
CA VAL A 48 -11.52 6.53 9.53
C VAL A 48 -12.58 5.84 8.70
N LYS A 49 -13.84 6.09 9.04
CA LYS A 49 -14.95 5.74 8.15
C LYS A 49 -14.48 6.19 6.79
N GLN A 50 -14.30 5.25 5.87
CA GLN A 50 -14.09 5.60 4.47
C GLN A 50 -15.34 6.38 4.09
N ASP A 51 -15.27 7.70 4.20
CA ASP A 51 -16.25 8.57 3.60
C ASP A 51 -16.13 8.26 2.12
N VAL A 52 -17.12 7.52 1.63
CA VAL A 52 -17.22 7.17 0.22
C VAL A 52 -17.20 8.49 -0.53
N CYS A 53 -16.12 8.71 -1.29
CA CYS A 53 -15.95 9.96 -2.00
C CYS A 53 -17.14 10.17 -2.95
N LYS A 54 -17.69 11.39 -2.95
CA LYS A 54 -18.71 11.76 -3.94
C LYS A 54 -18.07 11.71 -5.33
N LYS A 55 -18.86 11.37 -6.35
CA LYS A 55 -18.40 11.19 -7.74
C LYS A 55 -17.72 12.44 -8.33
N ASP A 56 -18.07 13.62 -7.83
CA ASP A 56 -17.58 14.93 -8.25
C ASP A 56 -16.63 15.58 -7.24
N ASP A 57 -16.37 14.94 -6.09
CA ASP A 57 -15.37 15.39 -5.13
C ASP A 57 -13.98 14.87 -5.53
N TYR A 58 -13.40 15.51 -6.53
CA TYR A 58 -12.08 15.18 -7.05
C TYR A 58 -10.95 15.29 -6.02
N LYS A 59 -11.11 16.14 -4.99
CA LYS A 59 -10.13 16.22 -3.91
C LYS A 59 -10.16 14.96 -3.06
N CYS A 60 -11.36 14.47 -2.74
CA CYS A 60 -11.52 13.19 -2.05
C CYS A 60 -11.02 12.04 -2.94
N LEU A 61 -11.47 11.97 -4.19
CA LEU A 61 -11.10 10.92 -5.13
C LEU A 61 -9.58 10.85 -5.35
N GLY A 62 -8.89 12.00 -5.44
CA GLY A 62 -7.43 12.02 -5.56
C GLY A 62 -6.74 11.44 -4.34
N ARG A 63 -7.14 11.83 -3.12
CA ARG A 63 -6.56 11.25 -1.89
C ARG A 63 -6.85 9.75 -1.77
N GLU A 64 -8.09 9.33 -2.06
CA GLU A 64 -8.51 7.93 -1.97
C GLU A 64 -7.72 7.03 -2.93
N ASN A 65 -7.41 7.52 -4.13
CA ASN A 65 -6.74 6.73 -5.17
C ASN A 65 -5.21 6.93 -5.19
N THR A 66 -4.65 7.72 -4.26
CA THR A 66 -3.21 8.04 -4.23
C THR A 66 -2.35 6.79 -4.09
N LEU A 67 -2.74 5.84 -3.22
CA LEU A 67 -1.94 4.62 -2.98
C LEU A 67 -1.93 3.68 -4.19
N ASP A 68 -3.06 3.47 -4.85
CA ASP A 68 -3.13 2.62 -6.04
C ASP A 68 -2.37 3.26 -7.22
N ALA A 69 -2.53 4.57 -7.42
CA ALA A 69 -1.74 5.31 -8.39
C ALA A 69 -0.24 5.18 -8.08
N ALA A 70 0.18 5.27 -6.81
CA ALA A 70 1.58 5.16 -6.43
C ALA A 70 2.14 3.75 -6.69
N TYR A 71 1.36 2.71 -6.39
CA TYR A 71 1.72 1.32 -6.66
C TYR A 71 1.96 1.08 -8.16
N GLN A 72 1.12 1.63 -9.03
CA GLN A 72 1.24 1.48 -10.47
C GLN A 72 2.30 2.40 -11.10
N CYS A 73 2.49 3.60 -10.55
CA CYS A 73 3.43 4.59 -11.07
C CYS A 73 4.88 4.26 -10.71
N ARG A 74 5.13 3.71 -9.51
CA ARG A 74 6.47 3.37 -9.03
C ARG A 74 7.30 2.51 -10.00
N PRO A 75 6.79 1.40 -10.59
CA PRO A 75 7.56 0.64 -11.59
C PRO A 75 7.85 1.44 -12.86
N LEU A 76 6.97 2.36 -13.29
CA LEU A 76 7.21 3.21 -14.47
C LEU A 76 8.37 4.18 -14.22
N ILE A 77 8.44 4.77 -13.03
CA ILE A 77 9.56 5.63 -12.61
C ILE A 77 10.87 4.85 -12.62
N ARG A 78 10.87 3.63 -12.06
CA ARG A 78 12.06 2.77 -12.05
C ARG A 78 12.52 2.42 -13.46
N ALA A 79 11.59 2.05 -14.33
CA ALA A 79 11.89 1.73 -15.72
C ALA A 79 12.48 2.92 -16.48
N ALA A 80 12.05 4.15 -16.15
CA ALA A 80 12.56 5.36 -16.78
C ALA A 80 14.02 5.69 -16.44
N ALA A 81 14.57 5.14 -15.34
CA ALA A 81 16.00 5.25 -15.05
C ALA A 81 16.85 4.45 -16.05
N GLY A 82 16.26 3.46 -16.74
CA GLY A 82 16.94 2.62 -17.70
C GLY A 82 18.04 1.79 -17.04
N HIS A 83 19.29 2.08 -17.40
CA HIS A 83 20.48 1.42 -16.86
C HIS A 83 21.14 2.21 -15.72
N HIS A 84 20.66 3.42 -15.45
CA HIS A 84 21.18 4.25 -14.37
C HIS A 84 20.59 3.86 -13.03
N ASP A 85 21.34 4.13 -11.96
CA ASP A 85 20.84 4.00 -10.60
C ASP A 85 19.74 5.02 -10.31
N TYR A 86 18.83 4.64 -9.41
CA TYR A 86 17.77 5.53 -8.92
C TYR A 86 17.57 5.38 -7.42
N GLU A 87 17.14 6.47 -6.79
CA GLU A 87 16.82 6.51 -5.37
C GLU A 87 15.50 7.25 -5.15
N PHE A 88 14.55 6.61 -4.45
CA PHE A 88 13.36 7.30 -3.96
C PHE A 88 13.70 8.05 -2.68
N THR A 89 13.36 9.34 -2.64
CA THR A 89 13.71 10.24 -1.53
C THR A 89 12.53 10.55 -0.60
N GLY A 90 11.34 10.06 -0.92
CA GLY A 90 10.14 10.21 -0.11
C GLY A 90 10.16 9.32 1.14
N TYR A 91 9.70 9.87 2.26
CA TYR A 91 9.60 9.13 3.52
C TYR A 91 8.36 8.23 3.52
N PHE A 92 8.43 7.08 4.21
CA PHE A 92 7.33 6.11 4.31
C PHE A 92 6.67 5.71 2.96
N GLY A 93 7.41 5.75 1.86
CA GLY A 93 6.89 5.38 0.55
C GLY A 93 6.04 6.45 -0.13
N GLU A 94 6.07 7.69 0.37
CA GLU A 94 5.49 8.85 -0.32
C GLU A 94 6.11 8.99 -1.72
N LEU A 95 5.23 9.14 -2.71
CA LEU A 95 5.61 9.25 -4.12
C LEU A 95 5.18 10.61 -4.69
N PHE A 96 3.98 11.06 -4.33
CA PHE A 96 3.38 12.26 -4.92
C PHE A 96 3.32 13.40 -3.92
N ASN A 97 3.65 14.60 -4.38
CA ASN A 97 3.61 15.83 -3.59
C ASN A 97 2.23 16.48 -3.68
N ASN A 98 1.60 16.35 -4.85
CA ASN A 98 0.27 16.86 -5.12
C ASN A 98 -0.37 16.12 -6.30
N PHE A 99 -1.61 16.50 -6.62
CA PHE A 99 -2.32 16.02 -7.78
C PHE A 99 -3.21 17.13 -8.35
N SER A 100 -3.52 17.02 -9.64
CA SER A 100 -4.43 17.91 -10.35
C SER A 100 -5.50 17.09 -11.09
N TRP A 101 -6.59 17.75 -11.45
CA TRP A 101 -7.71 17.11 -12.15
C TRP A 101 -8.43 18.11 -13.05
N GLN A 102 -9.17 17.58 -14.02
CA GLN A 102 -10.10 18.35 -14.84
C GLN A 102 -11.52 17.89 -14.54
N LYS A 103 -12.42 18.84 -14.24
CA LYS A 103 -13.83 18.53 -13.96
C LYS A 103 -14.47 17.82 -15.16
N GLY A 104 -15.26 16.79 -14.88
CA GLY A 104 -15.93 15.97 -15.90
C GLY A 104 -15.05 14.86 -16.49
N LYS A 105 -13.73 14.88 -16.27
CA LYS A 105 -12.84 13.79 -16.69
C LYS A 105 -12.66 12.76 -15.58
N PRO A 106 -12.41 11.48 -15.92
CA PRO A 106 -12.09 10.44 -14.94
C PRO A 106 -10.62 10.42 -14.53
N GLU A 107 -9.82 11.36 -15.02
CA GLU A 107 -8.37 11.35 -14.84
C GLU A 107 -7.94 12.26 -13.70
N ILE A 108 -7.00 11.76 -12.90
CA ILE A 108 -6.27 12.50 -11.88
C ILE A 108 -4.80 12.40 -12.23
N ASN A 109 -4.16 13.54 -12.44
CA ASN A 109 -2.72 13.61 -12.70
C ASN A 109 -1.97 13.78 -11.37
N TYR A 110 -1.28 12.73 -10.94
CA TYR A 110 -0.44 12.75 -9.74
C TYR A 110 0.96 13.21 -10.08
N ILE A 111 1.49 14.16 -9.32
CA ILE A 111 2.76 14.80 -9.58
C ILE A 111 3.70 14.54 -8.41
N GLY A 112 4.88 14.02 -8.71
CA GLY A 112 5.90 13.72 -7.72
C GLY A 112 7.27 14.23 -8.13
N ASP A 113 8.13 14.45 -7.15
CA ASP A 113 9.54 14.79 -7.36
C ASP A 113 10.48 14.02 -6.41
N MET A 114 9.94 12.97 -5.78
CA MET A 114 10.60 12.16 -4.75
C MET A 114 11.52 11.08 -5.35
N VAL A 115 12.26 11.40 -6.42
CA VAL A 115 13.22 10.47 -7.03
C VAL A 115 14.44 11.21 -7.58
N LYS A 116 15.61 10.57 -7.44
CA LYS A 116 16.86 10.99 -8.07
C LYS A 116 17.34 9.88 -9.00
N PHE A 117 17.82 10.25 -10.18
CA PHE A 117 18.54 9.35 -11.09
C PHE A 117 20.01 9.72 -11.12
N THR A 118 20.87 8.73 -11.34
CA THR A 118 22.30 8.94 -11.54
C THR A 118 22.57 9.14 -13.04
N ASN A 119 23.56 9.96 -13.42
CA ASN A 119 24.03 10.02 -14.81
C ASN A 119 25.32 9.21 -15.01
N ASP A 120 25.87 9.19 -16.22
CA ASP A 120 27.11 8.44 -16.54
C ASP A 120 28.34 8.86 -15.73
N PHE A 121 28.28 10.02 -15.07
CA PHE A 121 29.36 10.56 -14.23
C PHE A 121 29.11 10.36 -12.73
N GLY A 122 28.08 9.61 -12.35
CA GLY A 122 27.75 9.38 -10.94
C GLY A 122 27.03 10.53 -10.25
N ALA A 123 26.60 11.57 -10.98
CA ALA A 123 25.89 12.70 -10.39
C ALA A 123 24.41 12.39 -10.22
N HIS A 124 23.85 12.72 -9.05
CA HIS A 124 22.43 12.57 -8.78
C HIS A 124 21.63 13.77 -9.29
N ILE A 125 20.65 13.51 -10.14
CA ILE A 125 19.75 14.49 -10.75
C ILE A 125 18.36 14.25 -10.20
N LYS A 126 17.76 15.28 -9.58
CA LYS A 126 16.37 15.21 -9.11
C LYS A 126 15.44 15.22 -10.32
N MET A 127 14.49 14.29 -10.34
CA MET A 127 13.51 14.19 -11.42
C MET A 127 12.14 14.61 -10.92
N LYS A 128 11.35 15.20 -11.81
CA LYS A 128 9.92 15.44 -11.62
C LYS A 128 9.14 14.54 -12.56
N TYR A 129 8.01 14.02 -12.12
CA TYR A 129 7.20 13.12 -12.90
C TYR A 129 5.71 13.34 -12.68
N GLU A 130 4.95 12.86 -13.64
CA GLU A 130 3.51 12.97 -13.74
C GLU A 130 2.94 11.61 -14.12
N CYS A 131 1.95 11.16 -13.38
CA CYS A 131 1.27 9.88 -13.55
C CYS A 131 -0.23 10.13 -13.64
N THR A 132 -0.78 10.07 -14.86
CA THR A 132 -2.21 10.23 -15.09
C THR A 132 -2.91 8.92 -14.80
N TYR A 133 -3.80 8.93 -13.81
CA TYR A 133 -4.54 7.77 -13.35
C TYR A 133 -6.02 7.93 -13.64
N ASN A 134 -6.62 6.94 -14.30
CA ASN A 134 -8.04 6.90 -14.57
C ASN A 134 -8.78 6.20 -13.44
N ILE A 135 -9.61 6.93 -12.70
CA ILE A 135 -10.30 6.43 -11.51
C ILE A 135 -11.41 5.41 -11.81
N LYS A 136 -11.85 5.31 -13.07
CA LYS A 136 -12.87 4.34 -13.51
C LYS A 136 -12.23 3.01 -13.88
N THR A 137 -11.16 3.05 -14.67
CA THR A 137 -10.45 1.84 -15.11
C THR A 137 -9.42 1.35 -14.09
N LYS A 138 -9.06 2.20 -13.12
CA LYS A 138 -8.03 1.97 -12.11
C LYS A 138 -6.66 1.68 -12.73
N LYS A 139 -6.28 2.48 -13.74
CA LYS A 139 -5.04 2.32 -14.51
C LYS A 139 -4.34 3.65 -14.73
N ILE A 140 -3.01 3.60 -14.81
CA ILE A 140 -2.22 4.69 -15.38
C ILE A 140 -2.48 4.73 -16.89
N THR A 141 -2.91 5.89 -17.39
CA THR A 141 -3.19 6.15 -18.82
C THR A 141 -2.10 6.97 -19.49
N ASP A 142 -1.30 7.72 -18.72
CA ASP A 142 -0.18 8.50 -19.23
C ASP A 142 0.90 8.64 -18.16
N PHE A 143 2.17 8.71 -18.59
CA PHE A 143 3.32 8.85 -17.71
C PHE A 143 4.38 9.73 -18.37
N ASN A 144 4.87 10.72 -17.65
CA ASN A 144 5.95 11.59 -18.07
C ASN A 144 6.94 11.82 -16.93
N ILE A 145 8.23 11.89 -17.23
CA ILE A 145 9.30 12.18 -16.27
C ILE A 145 10.37 13.04 -16.94
N TYR A 146 10.81 14.07 -16.24
CA TYR A 146 11.66 15.11 -16.78
C TYR A 146 12.55 15.73 -15.70
N VAL A 147 13.64 16.35 -16.14
CA VAL A 147 14.45 17.22 -15.28
C VAL A 147 13.70 18.54 -15.14
N PRO A 148 13.39 19.01 -13.91
CA PRO A 148 12.76 20.30 -13.72
C PRO A 148 13.70 21.43 -14.19
N ASN A 149 13.15 22.43 -14.89
CA ASN A 149 13.86 23.64 -15.30
C ASN A 149 14.08 24.61 -14.13
#